data_AF-A0AAD4H489-F1
#
_entry.id   AF-A0AAD4H489-F1
#
_cell.length_a   1.000
_cell.length_b   1.000
_cell.length_c   1.000
_cell.angle_alpha   90.00
_cell.angle_beta   90.00
_cell.angle_gamma   90.00
#
_symmetry.space_group_name_H-M   'P 1'
#
loop_
_entity.id
_entity.type
_entity.pdbx_description
1 polymer ?
#
loop_
_entity_poly.entity_id
_entity_poly.type
_entity_poly.pdbx_seq_one_letter_code
_entity_poly.pdbx_strand_id
1 'polypeptide(L)'
;MAAKVLLQFKAGRCFRDGTTNTVKPDATKGLVYMEEEDNLLHFFWKNRTTNTVEDDLILFPGDAELLKVDECTTGRVLVLKFKSSSQKLFFWLQESNADRDQIILSQANSLINQGAEGGFGDEDVNME
;
A
#
# COMPACT_ATOMS: atom_id res chain seq x y z
N MET A 1 -19.05 9.29 10.21
CA MET A 1 -19.28 8.66 8.89
C MET A 1 -18.59 7.30 8.93
N ALA A 2 -18.92 6.34 8.06
CA ALA A 2 -18.31 5.01 8.10
C ALA A 2 -17.04 4.99 7.25
N ALA A 3 -15.90 4.64 7.84
CA ALA A 3 -14.67 4.40 7.10
C ALA A 3 -14.88 3.26 6.10
N LYS A 4 -14.60 3.49 4.82
CA LYS A 4 -14.77 2.50 3.76
C LYS A 4 -13.42 1.87 3.44
N VAL A 5 -13.25 0.59 3.78
CA VAL A 5 -12.07 -0.18 3.36
C VAL A 5 -12.12 -0.39 1.85
N LEU A 6 -11.16 0.18 1.13
CA LEU A 6 -11.07 0.10 -0.33
C LEU A 6 -10.13 -1.03 -0.78
N LEU A 7 -9.04 -1.25 -0.06
CA LEU A 7 -8.04 -2.27 -0.38
C LEU A 7 -7.43 -2.83 0.89
N GLN A 8 -7.16 -4.13 0.93
CA GLN A 8 -6.43 -4.75 2.03
C GLN A 8 -5.59 -5.94 1.55
N PHE A 9 -4.37 -6.05 2.04
CA PHE A 9 -3.45 -7.11 1.68
C PHE A 9 -2.47 -7.43 2.80
N LYS A 10 -1.93 -8.65 2.80
CA LYS A 10 -0.95 -9.08 3.80
C LYS A 10 0.44 -8.63 3.36
N ALA A 11 1.01 -7.70 4.12
CA ALA A 11 2.38 -7.24 3.89
C ALA A 11 3.05 -6.90 5.21
N GLY A 12 4.31 -7.29 5.34
CA GLY A 12 5.17 -6.84 6.44
C GLY A 12 5.84 -5.52 6.09
N ARG A 13 6.45 -4.88 7.11
CA ARG A 13 7.25 -3.67 6.93
C ARG A 13 8.68 -4.04 6.58
N CYS A 14 9.35 -3.13 5.91
CA CYS A 14 10.77 -3.16 5.69
C CYS A 14 11.34 -1.81 6.12
N PHE A 15 12.41 -1.84 6.90
CA PHE A 15 13.08 -0.63 7.36
C PHE A 15 14.39 -0.47 6.60
N ARG A 16 14.59 0.71 6.03
CA ARG A 16 15.87 1.07 5.43
C ARG A 16 16.82 1.53 6.53
N ASP A 17 17.94 0.84 6.64
CA ASP A 17 19.03 1.24 7.51
C ASP A 17 19.70 2.48 6.89
N GLY A 18 19.57 3.64 7.57
CA GLY A 18 20.10 4.92 7.10
C GLY A 18 21.63 4.95 7.00
N THR A 19 22.32 4.00 7.64
CA THR A 19 23.78 3.93 7.67
C THR A 19 24.33 3.02 6.58
N THR A 20 23.70 1.87 6.33
CA THR A 20 24.21 0.89 5.34
C THR A 20 23.44 0.87 4.03
N ASN A 21 22.48 1.77 3.85
CA ASN A 21 21.59 1.82 2.69
C ASN A 21 20.80 0.52 2.43
N THR A 22 20.84 -0.41 3.39
CA THR A 22 20.30 -1.77 3.27
C THR A 22 18.86 -1.78 3.76
N VAL A 23 17.96 -2.37 2.99
CA VAL A 23 16.57 -2.56 3.41
C VAL A 23 16.47 -3.90 4.13
N LYS A 24 16.09 -3.88 5.41
CA LYS A 24 15.88 -5.08 6.22
C LYS A 24 14.38 -5.37 6.31
N PRO A 25 13.92 -6.55 5.84
CA PRO A 25 12.54 -6.95 6.04
C PRO A 25 12.29 -7.24 7.51
N ASP A 26 11.19 -6.75 8.03
CA ASP A 26 10.73 -7.06 9.36
C ASP A 26 9.98 -8.40 9.33
N ALA A 27 10.34 -9.32 10.23
CA ALA A 27 9.72 -10.66 10.31
C ALA A 27 8.25 -10.61 10.79
N THR A 28 7.77 -9.43 11.20
CA THR A 28 6.40 -9.24 11.68
C THR A 28 5.39 -9.43 10.57
N LYS A 29 4.37 -10.23 10.88
CA LYS A 29 3.21 -10.44 10.02
C LYS A 29 2.30 -9.22 10.08
N GLY A 30 2.38 -8.38 9.06
CA GLY A 30 1.53 -7.20 8.94
C GLY A 30 0.31 -7.44 8.06
N LEU A 31 -0.72 -6.62 8.25
CA LEU A 31 -1.82 -6.44 7.33
C LEU A 31 -1.92 -4.96 7.01
N VAL A 32 -1.75 -4.65 5.73
CA VAL A 32 -1.96 -3.31 5.18
C VAL A 32 -3.41 -3.21 4.74
N TYR A 33 -4.04 -2.10 5.04
CA TYR A 33 -5.36 -1.77 4.52
C TYR A 33 -5.47 -0.27 4.29
N MET A 34 -6.22 0.08 3.25
CA MET A 34 -6.49 1.45 2.86
C MET A 34 -7.97 1.72 3.08
N GLU A 35 -8.27 2.80 3.77
CA GLU A 35 -9.60 3.26 4.10
C GLU A 35 -9.79 4.66 3.58
N GLU A 36 -11.00 4.99 3.14
CA GLU A 36 -11.36 6.38 2.88
C GLU A 36 -12.23 6.89 4.02
N GLU A 37 -11.78 7.95 4.66
CA GLU A 37 -12.47 8.68 5.74
C GLU A 37 -12.40 10.18 5.43
N ASP A 38 -13.55 10.87 5.46
CA ASP A 38 -13.63 12.32 5.22
C ASP A 38 -12.90 12.80 3.93
N ASN A 39 -13.01 12.03 2.85
CA ASN A 39 -12.33 12.24 1.55
C ASN A 39 -10.79 12.16 1.61
N LEU A 40 -10.24 11.59 2.67
CA LEU A 40 -8.81 11.32 2.84
C LEU A 40 -8.56 9.81 2.78
N LEU A 41 -7.50 9.40 2.07
CA LEU A 41 -7.11 8.01 1.99
C LEU A 41 -6.16 7.68 3.15
N HIS A 42 -6.64 6.94 4.13
CA HIS A 42 -5.85 6.44 5.24
C HIS A 42 -5.22 5.10 4.89
N PHE A 43 -3.90 5.02 4.97
CA PHE A 43 -3.12 3.81 4.87
C PHE A 43 -2.77 3.33 6.27
N PHE A 44 -3.37 2.23 6.67
CA PHE A 44 -3.10 1.61 7.94
C PHE A 44 -2.21 0.39 7.78
N TRP A 45 -1.22 0.29 8.66
CA TRP A 45 -0.51 -0.95 8.87
C TRP A 45 -0.80 -1.46 10.28
N LYS A 46 -1.37 -2.66 10.35
CA LYS A 46 -1.55 -3.36 11.62
C LYS A 46 -0.71 -4.61 11.71
N ASN A 47 -0.19 -4.85 12.90
CA ASN A 47 0.52 -6.06 13.22
C ASN A 47 -0.51 -7.18 13.49
N ARG A 48 -0.49 -8.26 12.69
CA ARG A 48 -1.37 -9.43 12.87
C ARG A 48 -1.02 -10.26 14.11
N THR A 49 0.21 -10.12 14.61
CA THR A 49 0.67 -10.83 15.81
C THR A 49 0.08 -10.22 17.06
N THR A 50 0.11 -8.88 17.17
CA THR A 50 -0.43 -8.14 18.31
C THR A 50 -1.85 -7.63 18.09
N ASN A 51 -2.37 -7.74 16.86
CA ASN A 51 -3.66 -7.17 16.42
C ASN A 51 -3.80 -5.66 16.69
N THR A 52 -2.68 -4.95 16.70
CA THR A 52 -2.63 -3.50 16.96
C THR A 52 -2.25 -2.75 15.68
N VAL A 53 -2.93 -1.63 15.41
CA VAL A 53 -2.57 -0.69 14.34
C VAL A 53 -1.36 0.09 14.80
N GLU A 54 -0.24 -0.02 14.09
CA GLU A 54 1.00 0.67 14.47
C GLU A 54 1.29 1.88 13.59
N ASP A 55 0.83 1.87 12.34
CA ASP A 55 0.93 3.02 11.45
C ASP A 55 -0.47 3.40 10.95
N ASP A 56 -0.77 4.69 11.03
CA ASP A 56 -1.87 5.38 10.36
C ASP A 56 -1.25 6.51 9.54
N LEU A 57 -1.36 6.42 8.22
CA LEU A 57 -0.73 7.34 7.29
C LEU A 57 -1.77 7.92 6.36
N ILE A 58 -1.92 9.24 6.37
CA ILE A 58 -2.85 9.93 5.48
C ILE A 58 -2.15 10.17 4.13
N LEU A 59 -2.74 9.62 3.06
CA LEU A 59 -2.30 9.78 1.68
C LEU A 59 -3.21 10.81 0.99
N PHE A 60 -2.58 11.84 0.42
CA PHE A 60 -3.29 12.81 -0.41
C PHE A 60 -3.28 12.38 -1.88
N PRO A 61 -4.31 12.75 -2.65
CA PRO A 61 -4.38 12.50 -4.09
C PRO A 61 -3.11 12.95 -4.82
N GLY A 62 -2.47 12.02 -5.51
CA GLY A 62 -1.26 12.27 -6.31
C GLY A 62 0.01 12.50 -5.49
N ASP A 63 -0.08 12.50 -4.16
CA ASP A 63 1.03 12.79 -3.25
C ASP A 63 1.85 11.57 -2.87
N ALA A 64 1.32 10.36 -3.07
CA ALA A 64 2.08 9.13 -2.94
C ALA A 64 2.05 8.33 -4.24
N GLU A 65 3.01 7.43 -4.39
CA GLU A 65 3.06 6.45 -5.48
C GLU A 65 3.50 5.11 -4.91
N LEU A 66 2.77 4.05 -5.23
CA LEU A 66 3.12 2.70 -4.81
C LEU A 66 3.83 1.98 -5.96
N LEU A 67 5.08 1.60 -5.77
CA LEU A 67 5.90 0.99 -6.82
C LEU A 67 6.42 -0.38 -6.37
N LYS A 68 6.56 -1.32 -7.31
CA LYS A 68 7.28 -2.57 -7.06
C LYS A 68 8.79 -2.31 -7.13
N VAL A 69 9.53 -2.83 -6.16
CA VAL A 69 10.99 -2.84 -6.16
C VAL A 69 11.46 -4.15 -6.78
N ASP A 70 11.82 -4.13 -8.06
CA ASP A 70 12.34 -5.31 -8.77
C ASP A 70 13.80 -5.63 -8.40
N GLU A 71 14.51 -4.65 -7.83
CA GLU A 71 15.89 -4.78 -7.34
C GLU A 71 16.03 -5.82 -6.21
N CYS A 72 14.93 -6.14 -5.52
CA CYS A 72 14.87 -7.21 -4.52
C CYS A 72 14.60 -8.56 -5.18
N THR A 73 15.66 -9.29 -5.54
CA THR A 73 15.58 -10.64 -6.14
C THR A 73 15.08 -11.72 -5.18
N THR A 74 15.10 -11.47 -3.86
CA THR A 74 14.69 -12.42 -2.81
C THR A 74 13.24 -12.25 -2.34
N GLY A 75 12.47 -11.30 -2.86
CA GLY A 75 11.10 -11.10 -2.40
C GLY A 75 10.29 -10.05 -3.16
N ARG A 76 8.99 -10.08 -2.95
CA ARG A 76 8.05 -9.11 -3.54
C ARG A 76 7.97 -7.88 -2.64
N VAL A 77 8.86 -6.93 -2.88
CA VAL A 77 8.92 -5.68 -2.13
C VAL A 77 8.20 -4.58 -2.89
N LEU A 78 7.34 -3.86 -2.20
CA LEU A 78 6.69 -2.64 -2.63
C LEU A 78 7.32 -1.46 -1.89
N VAL A 79 7.40 -0.31 -2.54
CA VAL A 79 7.79 0.95 -1.95
C VAL A 79 6.63 1.93 -2.10
N LEU A 80 6.17 2.45 -0.96
CA LEU A 80 5.31 3.62 -0.93
C LEU A 80 6.22 4.84 -0.83
N LYS A 81 6.29 5.58 -1.93
CA LYS A 81 7.10 6.79 -2.03
C LYS A 81 6.17 7.98 -1.90
N PHE A 82 6.42 8.79 -0.88
CA PHE A 82 5.75 10.08 -0.74
C PHE A 82 6.45 11.08 -1.67
N LYS A 83 5.66 11.99 -2.26
CA LYS A 83 6.13 13.13 -3.05
C LYS A 83 6.17 14.38 -2.19
N SER A 84 5.21 14.59 -1.28
CA SER A 84 5.27 15.66 -0.27
C SER A 84 6.46 15.48 0.68
N SER A 85 6.88 14.24 0.93
CA SER A 85 7.97 13.93 1.86
C SER A 85 9.05 13.07 1.20
N SER A 86 10.32 13.27 1.56
CA SER A 86 11.42 12.40 1.10
C SER A 86 11.40 11.00 1.75
N GLN A 87 10.34 10.68 2.51
CA GLN A 87 10.14 9.42 3.18
C GLN A 87 9.74 8.33 2.17
N LYS A 88 10.41 7.19 2.27
CA LYS A 88 10.12 5.99 1.49
C LYS A 88 9.83 4.86 2.47
N LEU A 89 8.63 4.31 2.40
CA LEU A 89 8.25 3.16 3.20
C LEU A 89 8.33 1.93 2.33
N PHE A 90 9.01 0.90 2.84
CA PHE A 90 9.15 -0.36 2.13
C PHE A 90 8.24 -1.38 2.79
N PHE A 91 7.53 -2.15 1.98
CA PHE A 91 6.62 -3.20 2.41
C PHE A 91 6.95 -4.47 1.65
N TRP A 92 6.94 -5.62 2.31
CA TRP A 92 7.12 -6.89 1.62
C TRP A 92 5.82 -7.69 1.65
N LEU A 93 5.35 -8.09 0.48
CA LEU A 93 4.12 -8.85 0.34
C LEU A 93 4.32 -10.26 0.93
N GLN A 94 3.39 -10.65 1.81
CA GLN A 94 3.35 -11.97 2.43
C GLN A 94 2.39 -12.93 1.70
N GLU A 95 1.64 -12.43 0.72
CA GLU A 95 0.77 -13.26 -0.10
C GLU A 95 1.59 -14.19 -0.98
N SER A 96 1.21 -15.46 -1.03
CA SER A 96 1.91 -16.48 -1.81
C SER A 96 1.72 -16.28 -3.32
N ASN A 97 0.66 -15.59 -3.73
CA ASN A 97 0.24 -15.48 -5.12
C ASN A 97 0.71 -14.15 -5.77
N ALA A 98 1.50 -14.24 -6.85
CA ALA A 98 2.08 -13.08 -7.53
C ALA A 98 1.09 -12.38 -8.46
N ASP A 99 0.06 -13.09 -8.92
CA ASP A 99 -0.94 -12.56 -9.85
C ASP A 99 -1.72 -11.39 -9.23
N ARG A 100 -1.84 -11.38 -7.90
CA ARG A 100 -2.50 -10.29 -7.16
C ARG A 100 -1.61 -9.07 -6.96
N ASP A 101 -0.30 -9.18 -7.12
CA ASP A 101 0.63 -8.08 -6.87
C ASP A 101 0.34 -6.91 -7.82
N GLN A 102 0.14 -7.20 -9.11
CA GLN A 102 -0.17 -6.18 -10.12
C GLN A 102 -1.53 -5.53 -9.87
N ILE A 103 -2.52 -6.32 -9.45
CA ILE A 103 -3.86 -5.82 -9.12
C ILE A 103 -3.78 -4.89 -7.91
N ILE A 104 -3.07 -5.29 -6.84
CA ILE A 104 -2.86 -4.48 -5.64
C ILE A 104 -2.16 -3.17 -5.99
N LEU A 105 -1.11 -3.22 -6.81
CA LEU A 105 -0.37 -2.03 -7.25
C LEU A 105 -1.24 -1.09 -8.08
N SER A 106 -1.99 -1.64 -9.04
CA SER A 106 -2.87 -0.86 -9.90
C SER A 106 -3.99 -0.22 -9.09
N GLN A 107 -4.68 -1.00 -8.25
CA GLN A 107 -5.73 -0.50 -7.36
C GLN A 107 -5.20 0.55 -6.38
N ALA A 108 -4.09 0.27 -5.69
CA ALA A 108 -3.49 1.22 -4.76
C ALA A 108 -3.12 2.54 -5.46
N ASN A 109 -2.45 2.50 -6.61
CA ASN A 109 -2.15 3.73 -7.35
C ASN A 109 -3.42 4.42 -7.86
N SER A 110 -4.44 3.69 -8.29
CA SER A 110 -5.73 4.29 -8.67
C SER A 110 -6.33 5.05 -7.50
N LEU A 111 -6.41 4.43 -6.32
CA LEU A 111 -6.92 5.05 -5.09
C LEU A 111 -6.12 6.29 -4.69
N ILE A 112 -4.78 6.17 -4.72
CA ILE A 112 -3.88 7.28 -4.38
C ILE A 112 -3.96 8.41 -5.41
N ASN A 113 -4.22 8.15 -6.70
CA ASN A 113 -4.31 9.22 -7.70
C ASN A 113 -5.73 9.79 -7.85
N GLN A 114 -6.77 9.00 -7.58
CA GLN A 114 -8.16 9.45 -7.74
C GLN A 114 -8.64 10.35 -6.61
N GLY A 115 -8.16 10.19 -5.37
CA GLY A 115 -8.57 10.98 -4.20
C GLY A 115 -10.06 11.32 -4.14
N ALA A 116 -10.86 10.44 -3.54
CA ALA A 116 -12.28 10.61 -3.22
C ALA A 116 -13.27 10.98 -4.35
N GLU A 117 -12.82 11.27 -5.57
CA GLU A 117 -13.66 11.44 -6.76
C GLU A 117 -13.27 10.42 -7.82
N GLY A 118 -13.51 9.16 -7.48
CA GLY A 118 -13.17 8.02 -8.32
C GLY A 118 -14.09 6.86 -8.05
N GLY A 119 -15.38 7.06 -8.35
CA GLY A 119 -16.32 5.96 -8.51
C GLY A 119 -15.65 4.85 -9.31
N PHE A 120 -15.92 3.61 -8.89
CA PHE A 120 -15.69 2.44 -9.70
C PHE A 120 -16.09 2.80 -11.12
N GLY A 121 -15.12 2.81 -12.04
CA GLY A 121 -15.44 2.74 -13.44
C GLY A 121 -16.12 1.40 -13.60
N ASP A 122 -17.45 1.41 -13.54
CA ASP A 122 -18.27 0.45 -14.24
C ASP A 122 -17.74 0.49 -15.67
N GLU A 123 -16.82 -0.44 -15.93
CA GLU A 123 -16.54 -0.90 -17.27
C GLU A 123 -17.88 -1.55 -17.67
N ASP A 124 -18.81 -0.73 -18.16
CA ASP A 124 -19.79 -1.14 -19.14
C ASP A 124 -18.95 -1.68 -20.30
N VAL A 125 -18.56 -2.95 -20.16
CA VAL A 125 -18.18 -3.80 -21.25
C VAL A 125 -19.43 -3.86 -22.11
N ASN A 126 -19.54 -2.91 -23.03
CA ASN A 126 -20.42 -3.01 -24.17
C ASN A 126 -19.94 -4.21 -24.98
N MET A 127 -20.38 -5.39 -24.57
CA MET A 127 -20.32 -6.59 -25.37
C MET A 127 -21.53 -6.55 -26.30
N GLU A 128 -21.23 -6.10 -27.53
CA GLU A 128 -22.01 -6.17 -28.77
C GLU A 128 -23.26 -5.28 -28.92
#